data_AF-A0A7Y2C7F8-F1
#
_entry.id   AF-A0A7Y2C7F8-F1
#
_cell.length_a   1.000
_cell.length_b   1.000
_cell.length_c   1.000
_cell.angle_alpha   90.00
_cell.angle_beta   90.00
_cell.angle_gamma   90.00
#
_symmetry.space_group_name_H-M   'P 1'
#
loop_
_entity.id
_entity.type
_entity.pdbx_description
1 polymer ?
#
loop_
_entity_poly.entity_id
_entity_poly.type
_entity_poly.pdbx_seq_one_letter_code
_entity_poly.pdbx_strand_id
1 'polypeptide(L)'
;PGFSFESVPNLMSGTNPAHTTIERAAPVPGEQFYDPNFGTIVTCVTDADYIHSRHEYARFDPFNVDQTRIILDPDTRWRVYDTSALPYNRPENQVMVIDLEEPRWDPDDPDVIWGLYDFEIRTVNVATQQVSVVKDFAQDPVIGPLINSEPVFRITTREEGEPSTDMRYWVFFLQGDAAVDYVPRYIFTWDEQTDSVLGLYEVAANEVDIDYIGMSSLGNWIIIGGDDWNEGNLKGLTVADVELTQFWNVGLIGHQDVALTTDGREVLVGQNTATDHVDVIVLGQNPQSMPLIQLFYSDPSPFGMQSGIHVSCNTPGFCVISTYIEPGLPERNWLDRSIVLVKLNLNEPTGYYLAKVRGTTGAYYEETHASISDDGKKVVWATNWGANVGQEQVFMMQLDMPENWKQTLVNTDRSPTEAPQGYRLEQNAPNPFNPNTTIRYSVRDNGPLSISVYDMLGRELGILASGNHLAGEYEVDVDTGVLADGRGLSSGIYLYQLTARKHRETRKMVVLK
;
A
#
# COMPACT_ATOMS: atom_id res chain seq x y z
N PRO A 1 -13.54 -10.86 -29.09
CA PRO A 1 -12.08 -11.17 -29.01
C PRO A 1 -11.79 -11.60 -27.57
N GLY A 2 -11.06 -12.71 -27.37
CA GLY A 2 -10.71 -13.12 -26.00
C GLY A 2 -9.69 -12.14 -25.43
N PHE A 3 -9.93 -11.65 -24.23
CA PHE A 3 -8.92 -10.87 -23.50
C PHE A 3 -7.66 -11.73 -23.31
N SER A 4 -6.50 -11.14 -23.59
CA SER A 4 -5.19 -11.72 -23.32
C SER A 4 -4.32 -10.67 -22.67
N PHE A 5 -3.62 -11.03 -21.60
CA PHE A 5 -2.63 -10.15 -20.99
C PHE A 5 -1.48 -9.91 -21.96
N GLU A 6 -1.46 -8.73 -22.57
CA GLU A 6 -0.33 -8.28 -23.38
C GLU A 6 0.79 -7.82 -22.44
N SER A 7 1.92 -8.53 -22.48
CA SER A 7 3.07 -8.23 -21.64
C SER A 7 3.79 -6.97 -22.09
N VAL A 8 4.16 -6.11 -21.15
CA VAL A 8 5.14 -5.04 -21.37
C VAL A 8 6.51 -5.71 -21.59
N PRO A 9 7.18 -5.53 -22.74
CA PRO A 9 8.40 -6.29 -23.05
C PRO A 9 9.54 -6.08 -22.05
N ASN A 10 9.71 -4.85 -21.56
CA ASN A 10 10.71 -4.51 -20.54
C ASN A 10 10.29 -3.24 -19.79
N LEU A 11 9.97 -3.34 -18.50
CA LEU A 11 9.53 -2.21 -17.66
C LEU A 11 10.55 -1.05 -17.59
N MET A 12 11.83 -1.31 -17.88
CA MET A 12 12.91 -0.32 -17.85
C MET A 12 13.24 0.25 -19.24
N SER A 13 12.53 -0.16 -20.30
CA SER A 13 12.84 0.25 -21.68
C SER A 13 11.95 1.39 -22.18
N GLY A 14 12.58 2.45 -22.68
CA GLY A 14 11.89 3.57 -23.33
C GLY A 14 11.44 3.26 -24.76
N THR A 15 11.74 2.05 -25.26
CA THR A 15 11.44 1.60 -26.63
C THR A 15 10.38 0.51 -26.68
N ASN A 16 9.65 0.28 -25.59
CA ASN A 16 8.47 -0.58 -25.62
C ASN A 16 7.48 -0.06 -26.67
N PRO A 17 6.67 -0.95 -27.28
CA PRO A 17 5.60 -0.53 -28.17
C PRO A 17 4.67 0.47 -27.47
N ALA A 18 4.49 1.64 -28.10
CA ALA A 18 3.50 2.60 -27.66
C ALA A 18 2.12 2.25 -28.26
N HIS A 19 1.11 2.17 -27.41
CA HIS A 19 -0.28 1.97 -27.84
C HIS A 19 -1.00 3.30 -27.79
N THR A 20 -1.41 3.84 -28.93
CA THR A 20 -2.12 5.11 -28.99
C THR A 20 -3.59 4.95 -28.59
N THR A 21 -4.13 5.96 -27.93
CA THR A 21 -5.57 5.99 -27.65
C THR A 21 -6.36 6.11 -28.96
N ILE A 22 -7.34 5.23 -29.15
CA ILE A 22 -8.28 5.31 -30.27
C ILE A 22 -9.49 6.12 -29.83
N GLU A 23 -9.77 7.18 -30.60
CA GLU A 23 -10.83 8.14 -30.34
C GLU A 23 -12.21 7.47 -30.42
N ARG A 24 -13.08 7.80 -29.46
CA ARG A 24 -14.47 7.33 -29.39
C ARG A 24 -15.30 8.24 -28.49
N ALA A 25 -16.61 8.22 -28.68
CA ALA A 25 -17.54 8.91 -27.81
C ALA A 25 -17.45 8.38 -26.36
N ALA A 26 -17.77 9.27 -25.41
CA ALA A 26 -17.90 8.91 -24.00
C ALA A 26 -18.98 7.84 -23.84
N PRO A 27 -18.72 6.76 -23.08
CA PRO A 27 -19.70 5.72 -22.82
C PRO A 27 -20.82 6.27 -21.93
N VAL A 28 -22.04 5.82 -22.17
CA VAL A 28 -23.14 6.06 -21.21
C VAL A 28 -23.06 5.07 -20.06
N PRO A 29 -23.61 5.38 -18.87
CA PRO A 29 -23.66 4.43 -17.76
C PRO A 29 -24.28 3.08 -18.16
N GLY A 30 -23.63 1.98 -17.76
CA GLY A 30 -23.98 0.62 -18.16
C GLY A 30 -23.45 0.17 -19.53
N GLU A 31 -22.88 1.08 -20.32
CA GLU A 31 -22.24 0.71 -21.59
C GLU A 31 -20.96 -0.09 -21.33
N GLN A 32 -20.88 -1.26 -21.95
CA GLN A 32 -19.69 -2.09 -22.00
C GLN A 32 -19.04 -2.01 -23.37
N PHE A 33 -17.71 -1.99 -23.40
CA PHE A 33 -16.95 -2.03 -24.64
C PHE A 33 -15.59 -2.71 -24.47
N TYR A 34 -15.01 -3.10 -25.60
CA TYR A 34 -13.64 -3.62 -25.63
C TYR A 34 -12.65 -2.47 -25.77
N ASP A 35 -11.61 -2.43 -24.93
CA ASP A 35 -10.45 -1.61 -25.26
C ASP A 35 -9.82 -2.16 -26.55
N PRO A 36 -9.69 -1.35 -27.61
CA PRO A 36 -9.29 -1.85 -28.92
C PRO A 36 -7.81 -2.24 -28.99
N ASN A 37 -6.98 -1.82 -28.03
CA ASN A 37 -5.57 -2.22 -27.98
C ASN A 37 -5.43 -3.59 -27.30
N PHE A 38 -6.10 -3.80 -26.17
CA PHE A 38 -5.83 -4.94 -25.29
C PHE A 38 -6.97 -5.98 -25.23
N GLY A 39 -8.14 -5.65 -25.78
CA GLY A 39 -9.31 -6.53 -25.77
C GLY A 39 -9.95 -6.72 -24.40
N THR A 40 -9.59 -5.92 -23.39
CA THR A 40 -10.26 -5.87 -22.08
C THR A 40 -11.68 -5.35 -22.20
N ILE A 41 -12.59 -5.90 -21.40
CA ILE A 41 -13.96 -5.38 -21.30
C ILE A 41 -13.95 -4.30 -20.22
N VAL A 42 -14.41 -3.11 -20.59
CA VAL A 42 -14.53 -1.97 -19.70
C VAL A 42 -15.99 -1.51 -19.68
N THR A 43 -16.50 -1.23 -18.49
CA THR A 43 -17.89 -0.82 -18.22
C THR A 43 -17.90 0.59 -17.62
N CYS A 44 -18.76 1.48 -18.11
CA CYS A 44 -19.04 2.75 -17.43
C CYS A 44 -20.00 2.49 -16.26
N VAL A 45 -19.56 2.71 -15.02
CA VAL A 45 -20.28 2.24 -13.82
C VAL A 45 -20.93 3.33 -12.98
N THR A 46 -20.50 4.58 -13.10
CA THR A 46 -21.20 5.74 -12.53
C THR A 46 -21.58 6.73 -13.62
N ASP A 47 -22.49 7.64 -13.32
CA ASP A 47 -22.68 8.85 -14.14
C ASP A 47 -21.83 10.02 -13.63
N ALA A 48 -21.82 11.10 -14.40
CA ALA A 48 -21.13 12.34 -14.07
C ALA A 48 -22.13 13.43 -13.63
N ASP A 49 -23.31 13.07 -13.09
CA ASP A 49 -24.36 14.05 -12.77
C ASP A 49 -23.95 14.98 -11.61
N TYR A 50 -22.96 14.59 -10.80
CA TYR A 50 -22.44 15.34 -9.65
C TYR A 50 -20.90 15.41 -9.66
N ILE A 51 -20.37 16.40 -8.93
CA ILE A 51 -18.92 16.54 -8.71
C ILE A 51 -18.45 15.43 -7.77
N HIS A 52 -17.23 14.93 -7.99
CA HIS A 52 -16.59 13.88 -7.16
C HIS A 52 -17.32 12.54 -7.08
N SER A 53 -18.10 12.16 -8.11
CA SER A 53 -18.76 10.84 -8.14
C SER A 53 -17.80 9.71 -8.54
N ARG A 54 -16.87 9.44 -7.63
CA ARG A 54 -15.74 8.53 -7.76
C ARG A 54 -15.47 7.83 -6.43
N HIS A 55 -14.58 6.84 -6.48
CA HIS A 55 -13.95 6.27 -5.29
C HIS A 55 -12.91 7.25 -4.71
N GLU A 56 -12.55 7.04 -3.45
CA GLU A 56 -11.64 7.87 -2.64
C GLU A 56 -10.31 8.13 -3.35
N TYR A 57 -9.47 7.09 -3.44
CA TYR A 57 -8.08 7.24 -3.85
C TYR A 57 -7.52 5.92 -4.36
N ALA A 58 -6.37 5.97 -5.04
CA ALA A 58 -5.76 4.78 -5.65
C ALA A 58 -5.32 3.72 -4.63
N ARG A 59 -5.14 4.12 -3.37
CA ARG A 59 -4.57 3.27 -2.30
C ARG A 59 -5.56 2.31 -1.64
N PHE A 60 -6.87 2.51 -1.83
CA PHE A 60 -7.89 1.78 -1.07
C PHE A 60 -8.73 0.88 -1.94
N ASP A 61 -9.14 -0.28 -1.42
CA ASP A 61 -10.20 -1.09 -2.05
C ASP A 61 -11.55 -0.42 -1.81
N PRO A 62 -12.24 0.07 -2.86
CA PRO A 62 -13.54 0.68 -2.66
C PRO A 62 -14.66 -0.35 -2.43
N PHE A 63 -14.41 -1.65 -2.68
CA PHE A 63 -15.41 -2.71 -2.60
C PHE A 63 -15.35 -3.46 -1.26
N ASN A 64 -16.51 -3.96 -0.83
CA ASN A 64 -16.56 -4.94 0.26
C ASN A 64 -16.05 -6.31 -0.21
N VAL A 65 -15.74 -7.22 0.73
CA VAL A 65 -15.10 -8.53 0.45
C VAL A 65 -15.84 -9.42 -0.57
N ASP A 66 -17.18 -9.30 -0.66
CA ASP A 66 -17.99 -10.04 -1.66
C ASP A 66 -18.33 -9.24 -2.91
N GLN A 67 -17.84 -7.99 -2.99
CA GLN A 67 -17.99 -7.01 -4.06
C GLN A 67 -19.42 -6.59 -4.39
N THR A 68 -20.38 -6.88 -3.52
CA THR A 68 -21.78 -6.48 -3.69
C THR A 68 -22.02 -5.00 -3.39
N ARG A 69 -21.04 -4.33 -2.77
CA ARG A 69 -21.14 -2.91 -2.38
C ARG A 69 -19.84 -2.17 -2.66
N ILE A 70 -19.96 -0.85 -2.83
CA ILE A 70 -18.87 0.07 -3.08
C ILE A 70 -19.03 1.36 -2.25
N ILE A 71 -17.92 1.91 -1.75
CA ILE A 71 -17.88 3.23 -1.11
C ILE A 71 -17.53 4.29 -2.16
N LEU A 72 -18.32 5.36 -2.23
CA LEU A 72 -18.16 6.49 -3.15
C LEU A 72 -18.36 7.83 -2.42
N ASP A 73 -18.15 8.92 -3.17
CA ASP A 73 -18.42 10.32 -2.82
C ASP A 73 -17.60 10.86 -1.62
N PRO A 74 -16.26 10.69 -1.63
CA PRO A 74 -15.37 11.06 -0.52
C PRO A 74 -15.56 12.52 -0.05
N ASP A 75 -15.67 13.45 -1.00
CA ASP A 75 -15.53 14.89 -0.74
C ASP A 75 -16.81 15.58 -0.23
N THR A 76 -17.94 14.86 -0.17
CA THR A 76 -19.19 15.41 0.39
C THR A 76 -19.59 14.69 1.66
N ARG A 77 -19.76 13.38 1.55
CA ARG A 77 -19.99 12.41 2.61
C ARG A 77 -19.88 11.04 1.97
N TRP A 78 -19.11 10.17 2.60
CA TRP A 78 -19.03 8.76 2.30
C TRP A 78 -20.42 8.12 2.15
N ARG A 79 -20.62 7.40 1.05
CA ARG A 79 -21.85 6.65 0.77
C ARG A 79 -21.54 5.25 0.30
N VAL A 80 -22.37 4.31 0.73
CA VAL A 80 -22.35 2.93 0.26
C VAL A 80 -23.41 2.78 -0.81
N TYR A 81 -23.04 2.19 -1.94
CA TYR A 81 -23.95 1.84 -3.02
C TYR A 81 -23.92 0.35 -3.31
N ASP A 82 -25.05 -0.21 -3.70
CA ASP A 82 -25.17 -1.57 -4.20
C ASP A 82 -24.64 -1.66 -5.64
N THR A 83 -23.89 -2.73 -5.95
CA THR A 83 -23.25 -2.91 -7.26
C THR A 83 -24.05 -3.78 -8.24
N SER A 84 -25.26 -4.23 -7.87
CA SER A 84 -26.10 -5.09 -8.70
C SER A 84 -26.81 -4.34 -9.85
N ALA A 85 -26.85 -3.01 -9.79
CA ALA A 85 -27.48 -2.16 -10.80
C ALA A 85 -26.58 -0.98 -11.20
N LEU A 86 -26.67 -0.56 -12.47
CA LEU A 86 -25.90 0.54 -13.02
C LEU A 86 -26.81 1.72 -13.38
N PRO A 87 -26.35 2.98 -13.21
CA PRO A 87 -25.09 3.37 -12.55
C PRO A 87 -25.12 3.15 -11.02
N TYR A 88 -23.98 2.87 -10.40
CA TYR A 88 -23.87 2.65 -8.95
C TYR A 88 -24.35 3.86 -8.15
N ASN A 89 -23.94 5.07 -8.54
CA ASN A 89 -24.17 6.33 -7.82
C ASN A 89 -25.61 6.89 -7.93
N ARG A 90 -26.60 6.04 -8.20
CA ARG A 90 -28.01 6.42 -8.25
C ARG A 90 -28.66 6.37 -6.86
N PRO A 91 -29.58 7.29 -6.53
CA PRO A 91 -30.29 7.29 -5.24
C PRO A 91 -30.99 5.96 -4.92
N GLU A 92 -31.48 5.25 -5.94
CA GLU A 92 -32.14 3.95 -5.77
C GLU A 92 -31.19 2.82 -5.34
N ASN A 93 -29.89 2.99 -5.61
CA ASN A 93 -28.83 2.02 -5.28
C ASN A 93 -28.11 2.39 -3.98
N GLN A 94 -28.37 3.58 -3.40
CA GLN A 94 -27.73 4.04 -2.17
C GLN A 94 -28.21 3.20 -0.97
N VAL A 95 -27.27 2.51 -0.31
CA VAL A 95 -27.52 1.68 0.86
C VAL A 95 -27.50 2.52 2.13
N MET A 96 -26.47 3.34 2.31
CA MET A 96 -26.31 4.20 3.48
C MET A 96 -25.41 5.41 3.21
N VAL A 97 -25.53 6.41 4.07
CA VAL A 97 -24.54 7.49 4.24
C VAL A 97 -23.74 7.14 5.49
N ILE A 98 -22.41 7.15 5.39
CA ILE A 98 -21.51 6.84 6.49
C ILE A 98 -21.21 8.14 7.26
N ASP A 99 -21.30 8.07 8.59
CA ASP A 99 -21.02 9.16 9.51
C ASP A 99 -19.78 8.81 10.36
N LEU A 100 -18.72 8.42 9.66
CA LEU A 100 -17.39 8.09 10.17
C LEU A 100 -16.35 8.75 9.24
N GLU A 101 -15.21 9.13 9.82
CA GLU A 101 -14.02 9.55 9.08
C GLU A 101 -13.23 8.30 8.62
N GLU A 102 -12.54 8.39 7.49
CA GLU A 102 -11.61 7.35 6.99
C GLU A 102 -12.20 5.91 6.96
N PRO A 103 -13.34 5.68 6.28
CA PRO A 103 -14.00 4.38 6.31
C PRO A 103 -13.22 3.30 5.55
N ARG A 104 -13.13 2.10 6.12
CA ARG A 104 -12.52 0.92 5.51
C ARG A 104 -13.44 -0.29 5.61
N TRP A 105 -13.56 -1.07 4.54
CA TRP A 105 -14.32 -2.32 4.58
C TRP A 105 -13.65 -3.33 5.52
N ASP A 106 -14.45 -4.06 6.28
CA ASP A 106 -13.92 -5.22 7.01
C ASP A 106 -13.43 -6.29 6.02
N PRO A 107 -12.24 -6.88 6.24
CA PRO A 107 -11.65 -7.83 5.30
C PRO A 107 -12.39 -9.17 5.25
N ASP A 108 -13.19 -9.50 6.26
CA ASP A 108 -13.85 -10.80 6.42
C ASP A 108 -15.39 -10.70 6.43
N ASP A 109 -15.97 -9.57 6.85
CA ASP A 109 -17.42 -9.35 6.93
C ASP A 109 -17.91 -8.31 5.89
N PRO A 110 -18.67 -8.73 4.85
CA PRO A 110 -19.13 -7.83 3.79
C PRO A 110 -20.15 -6.78 4.24
N ASP A 111 -20.70 -6.92 5.45
CA ASP A 111 -21.66 -5.99 6.03
C ASP A 111 -21.02 -4.97 6.98
N VAL A 112 -19.71 -5.02 7.24
CA VAL A 112 -19.06 -4.17 8.25
C VAL A 112 -18.10 -3.18 7.61
N ILE A 113 -18.19 -1.93 8.05
CA ILE A 113 -17.23 -0.86 7.76
C ILE A 113 -16.62 -0.38 9.07
N TRP A 114 -15.30 -0.28 9.12
CA TRP A 114 -14.52 0.38 10.15
C TRP A 114 -14.38 1.86 9.83
N GLY A 115 -14.23 2.71 10.84
CA GLY A 115 -13.92 4.13 10.64
C GLY A 115 -13.70 4.85 11.96
N LEU A 116 -13.31 6.12 11.86
CA LEU A 116 -12.95 6.95 13.00
C LEU A 116 -14.08 7.89 13.38
N TYR A 117 -14.21 8.16 14.68
CA TYR A 117 -15.12 9.16 15.21
C TYR A 117 -14.48 9.80 16.45
N ASP A 118 -14.10 11.08 16.36
CA ASP A 118 -13.36 11.80 17.40
C ASP A 118 -12.07 11.04 17.83
N PHE A 119 -12.11 10.38 19.00
CA PHE A 119 -11.02 9.58 19.56
C PHE A 119 -11.35 8.08 19.59
N GLU A 120 -12.32 7.65 18.79
CA GLU A 120 -12.82 6.29 18.76
C GLU A 120 -12.57 5.61 17.41
N ILE A 121 -12.33 4.31 17.47
CA ILE A 121 -12.53 3.41 16.34
C ILE A 121 -13.92 2.81 16.48
N ARG A 122 -14.73 2.93 15.42
CA ARG A 122 -16.10 2.41 15.37
C ARG A 122 -16.25 1.47 14.17
N THR A 123 -17.20 0.56 14.30
CA THR A 123 -17.73 -0.19 13.17
C THR A 123 -19.18 0.19 12.93
N VAL A 124 -19.60 0.19 11.67
CA VAL A 124 -20.99 0.28 11.26
C VAL A 124 -21.37 -0.93 10.43
N ASN A 125 -22.44 -1.61 10.83
CA ASN A 125 -23.02 -2.67 10.03
C ASN A 125 -23.99 -2.07 9.00
N VAL A 126 -23.65 -2.16 7.72
CA VAL A 126 -24.36 -1.48 6.62
C VAL A 126 -25.79 -2.00 6.40
N ALA A 127 -26.04 -3.27 6.75
CA ALA A 127 -27.36 -3.89 6.60
C ALA A 127 -28.34 -3.47 7.72
N THR A 128 -27.84 -3.32 8.95
CA THR A 128 -28.65 -3.04 10.14
C THR A 128 -28.56 -1.59 10.61
N GLN A 129 -27.60 -0.82 10.09
CA GLN A 129 -27.19 0.51 10.55
C GLN A 129 -26.71 0.55 12.01
N GLN A 130 -26.38 -0.60 12.59
CA GLN A 130 -25.87 -0.66 13.95
C GLN A 130 -24.43 -0.14 13.99
N VAL A 131 -24.18 0.82 14.89
CA VAL A 131 -22.83 1.31 15.18
C VAL A 131 -22.33 0.67 16.47
N SER A 132 -21.07 0.21 16.48
CA SER A 132 -20.39 -0.32 17.65
C SER A 132 -19.07 0.40 17.88
N VAL A 133 -18.74 0.69 19.13
CA VAL A 133 -17.41 1.22 19.50
C VAL A 133 -16.46 0.04 19.66
N VAL A 134 -15.38 0.03 18.89
CA VAL A 134 -14.31 -0.96 19.02
C VAL A 134 -13.33 -0.52 20.10
N LYS A 135 -12.90 0.75 20.04
CA LYS A 135 -11.96 1.33 20.99
C LYS A 135 -12.29 2.80 21.22
N ASP A 136 -12.29 3.23 22.49
CA ASP A 136 -12.34 4.63 22.90
C ASP A 136 -11.00 5.00 23.54
N PHE A 137 -10.19 5.80 22.83
CA PHE A 137 -8.88 6.21 23.31
C PHE A 137 -8.93 7.26 24.42
N ALA A 138 -10.07 7.93 24.65
CA ALA A 138 -10.22 8.81 25.81
C ALA A 138 -10.21 8.04 27.14
N GLN A 139 -10.53 6.74 27.11
CA GLN A 139 -10.44 5.84 28.26
C GLN A 139 -9.14 5.03 28.31
N ASP A 140 -8.29 5.15 27.29
CA ASP A 140 -7.02 4.43 27.24
C ASP A 140 -6.04 4.94 28.31
N PRO A 141 -5.34 4.05 29.04
CA PRO A 141 -4.44 4.47 30.12
C PRO A 141 -3.21 5.25 29.65
N VAL A 142 -2.83 5.15 28.37
CA VAL A 142 -1.70 5.87 27.77
C VAL A 142 -2.19 7.13 27.05
N ILE A 143 -3.22 7.02 26.20
CA ILE A 143 -3.68 8.13 25.36
C ILE A 143 -4.68 9.05 26.08
N GLY A 144 -5.55 8.50 26.92
CA GLY A 144 -6.57 9.26 27.66
C GLY A 144 -5.99 10.42 28.47
N PRO A 145 -4.88 10.26 29.22
CA PRO A 145 -4.23 11.38 29.90
C PRO A 145 -3.81 12.51 28.95
N LEU A 146 -3.31 12.20 27.75
CA LEU A 146 -2.87 13.19 26.76
C LEU A 146 -4.07 13.96 26.18
N ILE A 147 -5.16 13.26 25.86
CA ILE A 147 -6.41 13.88 25.40
C ILE A 147 -6.94 14.91 26.42
N ASN A 148 -6.76 14.63 27.72
CA ASN A 148 -7.24 15.50 28.79
C ASN A 148 -6.29 16.67 29.12
N SER A 149 -5.02 16.59 28.74
CA SER A 149 -4.01 17.60 29.08
C SER A 149 -3.58 18.49 27.91
N GLU A 150 -3.76 18.02 26.68
CA GLU A 150 -3.30 18.69 25.46
C GLU A 150 -4.47 19.25 24.63
N PRO A 151 -4.25 20.32 23.86
CA PRO A 151 -5.26 20.86 22.95
C PRO A 151 -5.35 20.00 21.67
N VAL A 152 -5.89 18.78 21.80
CA VAL A 152 -6.09 17.81 20.72
C VAL A 152 -7.58 17.55 20.51
N PHE A 153 -7.99 17.14 19.30
CA PHE A 153 -9.42 17.00 18.98
C PHE A 153 -9.82 15.70 18.27
N ARG A 154 -8.88 14.97 17.65
CA ARG A 154 -9.17 13.69 17.01
C ARG A 154 -7.95 12.78 16.90
N ILE A 155 -8.23 11.51 16.58
CA ILE A 155 -7.28 10.61 15.94
C ILE A 155 -7.49 10.61 14.43
N THR A 156 -6.44 10.45 13.63
CA THR A 156 -6.53 10.44 12.17
C THR A 156 -5.29 9.82 11.55
N THR A 157 -5.41 9.28 10.35
CA THR A 157 -4.28 8.93 9.48
C THR A 157 -4.04 9.97 8.38
N ARG A 158 -4.84 11.05 8.40
CA ARG A 158 -4.99 12.08 7.36
C ARG A 158 -5.55 11.53 6.05
N GLU A 159 -6.56 10.66 6.15
CA GLU A 159 -7.33 10.10 5.03
C GLU A 159 -6.53 9.19 4.06
N GLU A 160 -5.20 9.27 4.07
CA GLU A 160 -4.31 8.52 3.20
C GLU A 160 -3.74 7.24 3.83
N GLY A 161 -3.85 7.06 5.14
CA GLY A 161 -3.36 5.87 5.83
C GLY A 161 -4.35 4.71 5.88
N GLU A 162 -3.81 3.53 6.21
CA GLU A 162 -4.58 2.34 6.53
C GLU A 162 -4.00 1.59 7.73
N PRO A 163 -4.84 0.81 8.44
CA PRO A 163 -4.35 -0.24 9.33
C PRO A 163 -3.66 -1.37 8.55
N SER A 164 -3.12 -2.36 9.28
CA SER A 164 -2.73 -3.62 8.65
C SER A 164 -3.95 -4.27 7.98
N THR A 165 -3.73 -5.07 6.93
CA THR A 165 -4.81 -5.64 6.11
C THR A 165 -5.81 -6.49 6.92
N ASP A 166 -5.39 -7.04 8.07
CA ASP A 166 -6.23 -7.80 8.99
C ASP A 166 -6.94 -6.93 10.05
N MET A 167 -6.91 -5.61 9.93
CA MET A 167 -7.47 -4.63 10.87
C MET A 167 -6.90 -4.71 12.30
N ARG A 168 -5.77 -5.40 12.49
CA ARG A 168 -5.21 -5.63 13.83
C ARG A 168 -4.35 -4.47 14.32
N TYR A 169 -3.41 -4.01 13.51
CA TYR A 169 -2.48 -2.97 13.88
C TYR A 169 -2.90 -1.65 13.28
N TRP A 170 -2.90 -0.61 14.10
CA TRP A 170 -3.27 0.74 13.70
C TRP A 170 -2.18 1.71 14.14
N VAL A 171 -2.05 2.80 13.40
CA VAL A 171 -1.23 3.96 13.78
C VAL A 171 -2.05 5.23 13.58
N PHE A 172 -1.95 6.16 14.51
CA PHE A 172 -2.70 7.40 14.49
C PHE A 172 -1.86 8.61 14.88
N PHE A 173 -2.19 9.74 14.29
CA PHE A 173 -1.89 11.02 14.88
C PHE A 173 -2.85 11.27 16.02
N LEU A 174 -2.36 11.80 17.13
CA LEU A 174 -3.19 12.59 18.03
C LEU A 174 -3.07 14.05 17.60
N GLN A 175 -4.09 14.55 16.91
CA GLN A 175 -4.01 15.82 16.18
C GLN A 175 -4.44 17.01 17.03
N GLY A 176 -3.65 18.09 16.95
CA GLY A 176 -3.87 19.36 17.63
C GLY A 176 -5.08 20.13 17.10
N ASP A 177 -5.55 21.10 17.88
CA ASP A 177 -6.78 21.88 17.71
C ASP A 177 -7.17 22.24 16.26
N ALA A 178 -8.37 21.78 15.85
CA ALA A 178 -9.00 22.04 14.55
C ALA A 178 -9.31 23.52 14.27
N ALA A 179 -9.42 24.36 15.30
CA ALA A 179 -9.67 25.79 15.15
C ALA A 179 -8.36 26.59 15.03
N VAL A 180 -7.21 25.97 15.30
CA VAL A 180 -5.93 26.67 15.43
C VAL A 180 -4.92 26.20 14.39
N ASP A 181 -4.58 24.91 14.36
CA ASP A 181 -3.39 24.49 13.61
C ASP A 181 -3.40 23.10 12.94
N TYR A 182 -4.26 22.15 13.33
CA TYR A 182 -4.24 20.77 12.79
C TYR A 182 -2.87 20.07 12.89
N VAL A 183 -2.00 20.52 13.79
CA VAL A 183 -0.63 20.01 13.88
C VAL A 183 -0.62 18.71 14.68
N PRO A 184 0.03 17.63 14.20
CA PRO A 184 0.15 16.40 14.97
C PRO A 184 0.96 16.66 16.24
N ARG A 185 0.48 16.20 17.38
CA ARG A 185 1.19 16.30 18.67
C ARG A 185 1.91 15.01 19.01
N TYR A 186 1.25 13.89 18.72
CA TYR A 186 1.79 12.57 18.95
C TYR A 186 1.50 11.66 17.76
N ILE A 187 2.35 10.67 17.56
CA ILE A 187 2.07 9.47 16.78
C ILE A 187 2.00 8.32 17.78
N PHE A 188 1.00 7.45 17.66
CA PHE A 188 0.93 6.25 18.48
C PHE A 188 0.40 5.06 17.70
N THR A 189 0.81 3.87 18.10
CA THR A 189 0.39 2.59 17.51
C THR A 189 -0.44 1.79 18.50
N TRP A 190 -1.39 1.01 17.99
CA TRP A 190 -2.30 0.19 18.79
C TRP A 190 -2.45 -1.21 18.18
N ASP A 191 -2.43 -2.23 19.03
CA ASP A 191 -2.75 -3.62 18.69
C ASP A 191 -4.16 -3.93 19.21
N GLU A 192 -5.08 -4.17 18.27
CA GLU A 192 -6.47 -4.54 18.54
C GLU A 192 -6.57 -5.79 19.42
N GLN A 193 -5.73 -6.79 19.15
CA GLN A 193 -5.85 -8.10 19.77
C GLN A 193 -5.50 -8.07 21.27
N THR A 194 -4.51 -7.25 21.64
CA THR A 194 -4.06 -7.10 23.03
C THR A 194 -4.67 -5.88 23.73
N ASP A 195 -5.42 -5.06 22.98
CA ASP A 195 -5.94 -3.76 23.40
C ASP A 195 -4.86 -2.91 24.09
N SER A 196 -3.73 -2.71 23.41
CA SER A 196 -2.60 -1.99 23.99
C SER A 196 -1.93 -1.04 23.00
N VAL A 197 -1.58 0.15 23.49
CA VAL A 197 -0.67 1.05 22.80
C VAL A 197 0.73 0.45 22.79
N LEU A 198 1.29 0.21 21.61
CA LEU A 198 2.61 -0.41 21.44
C LEU A 198 3.73 0.62 21.49
N GLY A 199 3.52 1.77 20.85
CA GLY A 199 4.47 2.87 20.72
C GLY A 199 3.78 4.22 20.87
N LEU A 200 4.54 5.21 21.34
CA LEU A 200 4.12 6.60 21.46
C LEU A 200 5.32 7.51 21.19
N TYR A 201 5.15 8.42 20.24
CA TYR A 201 6.15 9.39 19.81
C TYR A 201 5.61 10.80 19.94
N GLU A 202 6.32 11.68 20.64
CA GLU A 202 6.02 13.12 20.71
C GLU A 202 6.62 13.82 19.49
N VAL A 203 5.78 14.47 18.69
CA VAL A 203 6.19 15.12 17.44
C VAL A 203 6.84 16.46 17.76
N ALA A 204 8.11 16.62 17.41
CA ALA A 204 8.81 17.88 17.61
C ALA A 204 8.32 18.97 16.66
N ALA A 205 8.45 20.24 17.04
CA ALA A 205 7.96 21.37 16.24
C ALA A 205 8.58 21.49 14.83
N ASN A 206 9.74 20.87 14.60
CA ASN A 206 10.44 20.77 13.32
C ASN A 206 10.18 19.44 12.57
N GLU A 207 9.21 18.66 13.03
CA GLU A 207 8.80 17.35 12.49
C GLU A 207 7.31 17.30 12.13
N VAL A 208 6.62 18.45 12.13
CA VAL A 208 5.14 18.52 12.09
C VAL A 208 4.54 18.40 10.69
N ASP A 209 5.35 18.63 9.65
CA ASP A 209 4.89 18.62 8.27
C ASP A 209 4.87 17.16 7.78
N ILE A 210 3.77 16.46 8.05
CA ILE A 210 3.60 15.04 7.73
C ILE A 210 2.29 14.85 6.99
N ASP A 211 2.35 14.39 5.75
CA ASP A 211 1.20 14.24 4.87
C ASP A 211 0.23 13.15 5.36
N TYR A 212 0.76 11.96 5.68
CA TYR A 212 -0.02 10.83 6.18
C TYR A 212 0.81 9.87 7.03
N ILE A 213 0.14 8.95 7.72
CA ILE A 213 0.76 7.79 8.37
C ILE A 213 -0.07 6.54 8.10
N GLY A 214 0.55 5.36 8.04
CA GLY A 214 -0.18 4.11 7.87
C GLY A 214 0.64 2.91 8.30
N MET A 215 0.01 1.76 8.37
CA MET A 215 0.67 0.49 8.63
C MET A 215 1.06 -0.20 7.33
N SER A 216 2.12 -1.00 7.37
CA SER A 216 2.40 -1.98 6.33
C SER A 216 1.37 -3.11 6.32
N SER A 217 1.25 -3.85 5.21
CA SER A 217 0.16 -4.83 5.02
C SER A 217 0.02 -5.88 6.12
N LEU A 218 1.12 -6.33 6.75
CA LEU A 218 1.12 -7.31 7.85
C LEU A 218 1.24 -6.66 9.24
N GLY A 219 1.28 -5.32 9.30
CA GLY A 219 1.36 -4.54 10.53
C GLY A 219 2.71 -4.52 11.21
N ASN A 220 3.80 -4.85 10.50
CA ASN A 220 5.15 -4.90 11.09
C ASN A 220 5.87 -3.56 11.09
N TRP A 221 5.44 -2.63 10.24
CA TRP A 221 6.11 -1.36 10.02
C TRP A 221 5.10 -0.23 9.94
N ILE A 222 5.52 0.95 10.38
CA ILE A 222 4.79 2.20 10.21
C ILE A 222 5.40 2.93 9.02
N ILE A 223 4.56 3.45 8.14
CA ILE A 223 4.92 4.33 7.03
C ILE A 223 4.52 5.75 7.40
N ILE A 224 5.47 6.69 7.31
CA ILE A 224 5.28 8.09 7.68
C ILE A 224 5.66 8.95 6.48
N GLY A 225 4.68 9.61 5.85
CA GLY A 225 4.87 10.52 4.72
C GLY A 225 5.32 11.91 5.18
N GLY A 226 6.51 12.03 5.77
CA GLY A 226 7.05 13.32 6.19
C GLY A 226 7.50 14.19 5.01
N ASP A 227 7.40 15.51 5.15
CA ASP A 227 7.95 16.44 4.17
C ASP A 227 9.49 16.50 4.26
N ASP A 228 10.11 16.88 3.15
CA ASP A 228 11.56 16.82 2.99
C ASP A 228 12.33 17.94 3.72
N TRP A 229 11.61 18.96 4.18
CA TRP A 229 12.14 20.05 5.00
C TRP A 229 11.92 19.82 6.50
N ASN A 230 11.21 18.76 6.91
CA ASN A 230 11.28 18.31 8.30
C ASN A 230 12.73 17.99 8.68
N GLU A 231 12.99 18.00 9.97
CA GLU A 231 14.24 17.55 10.57
C GLU A 231 14.02 16.22 11.32
N GLY A 232 15.05 15.75 12.03
CA GLY A 232 14.91 14.60 12.94
C GLY A 232 14.48 13.29 12.28
N ASN A 233 13.62 12.54 12.97
CA ASN A 233 13.17 11.21 12.59
C ASN A 233 12.11 11.24 11.49
N LEU A 234 11.31 12.31 11.41
CA LEU A 234 10.16 12.42 10.52
C LEU A 234 10.44 13.25 9.26
N LYS A 235 11.72 13.36 8.90
CA LYS A 235 12.16 13.97 7.64
C LYS A 235 11.89 13.05 6.46
N GLY A 236 11.21 13.54 5.42
CA GLY A 236 10.91 12.78 4.21
C GLY A 236 10.04 11.55 4.48
N LEU A 237 9.95 10.64 3.50
CA LEU A 237 9.34 9.34 3.74
C LEU A 237 10.19 8.54 4.72
N THR A 238 9.57 8.10 5.81
CA THR A 238 10.22 7.33 6.88
C THR A 238 9.45 6.05 7.16
N VAL A 239 10.20 4.97 7.38
CA VAL A 239 9.69 3.71 7.95
C VAL A 239 10.08 3.67 9.43
N ALA A 240 9.18 3.24 10.30
CA ALA A 240 9.45 3.06 11.72
C ALA A 240 9.01 1.67 12.22
N ASP A 241 9.62 1.22 13.32
CA ASP A 241 9.14 0.05 14.07
C ASP A 241 7.81 0.37 14.78
N VAL A 242 7.04 -0.65 15.12
CA VAL A 242 5.70 -0.46 15.73
C VAL A 242 5.77 0.16 17.12
N GLU A 243 6.89 0.05 17.81
CA GLU A 243 7.14 0.69 19.10
C GLU A 243 7.55 2.18 18.99
N LEU A 244 7.75 2.70 17.77
CA LEU A 244 8.20 4.07 17.49
C LEU A 244 9.54 4.41 18.18
N THR A 245 10.47 3.45 18.21
CA THR A 245 11.80 3.61 18.82
C THR A 245 12.92 3.70 17.79
N GLN A 246 12.69 3.24 16.57
CA GLN A 246 13.64 3.23 15.47
C GLN A 246 12.99 3.74 14.19
N PHE A 247 13.73 4.58 13.46
CA PHE A 247 13.25 5.27 12.27
C PHE A 247 14.30 5.16 11.17
N TRP A 248 13.87 4.86 9.95
CA TRP A 248 14.70 4.75 8.77
C TRP A 248 14.12 5.62 7.67
N ASN A 249 14.80 6.73 7.37
CA ASN A 249 14.47 7.56 6.22
C ASN A 249 14.71 6.77 4.92
N VAL A 250 13.70 6.76 4.06
CA VAL A 250 13.73 6.13 2.74
C VAL A 250 14.06 7.15 1.66
N GLY A 251 13.64 8.41 1.86
CA GLY A 251 13.90 9.52 0.95
C GLY A 251 12.61 10.13 0.40
N LEU A 252 12.65 10.57 -0.85
CA LEU A 252 11.55 11.25 -1.52
C LEU A 252 10.77 10.30 -2.43
N ILE A 253 9.52 10.02 -2.05
CA ILE A 253 8.56 9.27 -2.86
C ILE A 253 7.30 10.13 -3.02
N GLY A 254 6.78 10.23 -4.25
CA GLY A 254 5.48 10.81 -4.56
C GLY A 254 4.36 9.83 -4.22
N HIS A 255 3.38 9.68 -5.12
CA HIS A 255 2.31 8.70 -4.88
C HIS A 255 2.89 7.29 -4.71
N GLN A 256 2.39 6.57 -3.71
CA GLN A 256 2.86 5.26 -3.31
C GLN A 256 1.74 4.44 -2.67
N ASP A 257 1.98 3.14 -2.54
CA ASP A 257 1.08 2.25 -1.83
C ASP A 257 1.83 1.09 -1.17
N VAL A 258 1.28 0.57 -0.07
CA VAL A 258 1.82 -0.61 0.62
C VAL A 258 1.41 -1.87 -0.13
N ALA A 259 2.31 -2.86 -0.20
CA ALA A 259 2.06 -4.06 -0.97
C ALA A 259 2.68 -5.29 -0.33
N LEU A 260 2.21 -6.45 -0.80
CA LEU A 260 2.87 -7.73 -0.63
C LEU A 260 3.46 -8.18 -1.95
N THR A 261 4.70 -8.67 -1.94
CA THR A 261 5.29 -9.36 -3.08
C THR A 261 4.67 -10.74 -3.27
N THR A 262 4.96 -11.37 -4.41
CA THR A 262 4.51 -12.74 -4.72
C THR A 262 5.07 -13.82 -3.77
N ASP A 263 6.13 -13.52 -3.03
CA ASP A 263 6.69 -14.35 -1.95
C ASP A 263 6.27 -13.88 -0.54
N GLY A 264 5.39 -12.89 -0.44
CA GLY A 264 4.79 -12.45 0.83
C GLY A 264 5.70 -11.58 1.69
N ARG A 265 6.60 -10.81 1.08
CA ARG A 265 7.36 -9.73 1.73
C ARG A 265 6.57 -8.44 1.65
N GLU A 266 6.62 -7.67 2.73
CA GLU A 266 6.06 -6.33 2.76
C GLU A 266 6.98 -5.36 2.01
N VAL A 267 6.38 -4.59 1.12
CA VAL A 267 7.07 -3.58 0.33
C VAL A 267 6.23 -2.32 0.24
N LEU A 268 6.86 -1.22 -0.11
CA LEU A 268 6.19 0.00 -0.55
C LEU A 268 6.51 0.17 -2.04
N VAL A 269 5.51 0.48 -2.86
CA VAL A 269 5.69 0.72 -4.29
C VAL A 269 5.30 2.17 -4.58
N GLY A 270 6.19 2.96 -5.15
CA GLY A 270 5.91 4.38 -5.30
C GLY A 270 6.80 5.11 -6.28
N GLN A 271 6.35 6.29 -6.70
CA GLN A 271 7.10 7.19 -7.57
C GLN A 271 8.31 7.76 -6.83
N ASN A 272 9.52 7.34 -7.14
CA ASN A 272 10.70 7.95 -6.53
C ASN A 272 11.00 9.27 -7.25
N THR A 273 10.68 10.40 -6.63
CA THR A 273 10.82 11.74 -7.24
C THR A 273 12.27 12.26 -7.25
N ALA A 274 13.15 11.65 -6.45
CA ALA A 274 14.59 11.89 -6.53
C ALA A 274 15.24 11.11 -7.68
N THR A 275 14.56 10.09 -8.20
CA THR A 275 14.98 9.36 -9.40
C THR A 275 13.92 9.49 -10.50
N ASP A 276 14.06 8.72 -11.57
CA ASP A 276 13.12 8.74 -12.70
C ASP A 276 12.41 7.39 -12.81
N HIS A 277 12.00 6.85 -11.65
CA HIS A 277 11.45 5.50 -11.53
C HIS A 277 10.20 5.43 -10.65
N VAL A 278 9.42 4.38 -10.89
CA VAL A 278 8.67 3.73 -9.82
C VAL A 278 9.62 2.75 -9.16
N ASP A 279 9.75 2.84 -7.83
CA ASP A 279 10.58 1.95 -7.03
C ASP A 279 9.72 0.96 -6.24
N VAL A 280 10.31 -0.19 -5.92
CA VAL A 280 9.86 -1.10 -4.86
C VAL A 280 10.86 -0.99 -3.71
N ILE A 281 10.35 -0.64 -2.53
CA ILE A 281 11.12 -0.52 -1.30
C ILE A 281 10.77 -1.71 -0.42
N VAL A 282 11.74 -2.58 -0.16
CA VAL A 282 11.55 -3.69 0.79
C VAL A 282 11.53 -3.14 2.20
N LEU A 283 10.40 -3.32 2.89
CA LEU A 283 10.21 -2.83 4.26
C LEU A 283 10.98 -3.70 5.24
N GLY A 284 11.61 -3.06 6.22
CA GLY A 284 12.58 -3.71 7.10
C GLY A 284 13.41 -2.69 7.88
N GLN A 285 14.26 -3.19 8.77
CA GLN A 285 15.35 -2.38 9.30
C GLN A 285 16.28 -2.01 8.14
N ASN A 286 16.50 -0.72 7.92
CA ASN A 286 17.21 -0.17 6.75
C ASN A 286 16.55 -0.59 5.41
N PRO A 287 15.37 -0.05 5.09
CA PRO A 287 14.64 -0.37 3.86
C PRO A 287 15.52 -0.23 2.60
N GLN A 288 15.31 -1.13 1.64
CA GLN A 288 16.11 -1.17 0.40
C GLN A 288 15.23 -0.81 -0.79
N SER A 289 15.57 0.28 -1.49
CA SER A 289 14.88 0.70 -2.71
C SER A 289 15.45 0.05 -3.96
N MET A 290 14.58 -0.42 -4.85
CA MET A 290 14.94 -1.04 -6.13
C MET A 290 14.06 -0.48 -7.26
N PRO A 291 14.63 -0.07 -8.40
CA PRO A 291 13.85 0.43 -9.52
C PRO A 291 12.99 -0.68 -10.14
N LEU A 292 11.72 -0.37 -10.39
CA LEU A 292 10.71 -1.28 -10.97
C LEU A 292 10.32 -0.87 -12.39
N ILE A 293 10.04 0.42 -12.60
CA ILE A 293 9.64 0.98 -13.89
C ILE A 293 10.41 2.27 -14.13
N GLN A 294 10.97 2.47 -15.32
CA GLN A 294 11.55 3.75 -15.72
C GLN A 294 10.46 4.68 -16.26
N LEU A 295 10.38 5.91 -15.74
CA LEU A 295 9.35 6.91 -16.09
C LEU A 295 9.79 7.81 -17.26
N PHE A 296 11.08 8.11 -17.41
CA PHE A 296 11.64 8.92 -18.51
C PHE A 296 11.23 10.40 -18.49
N TYR A 297 11.10 11.02 -17.32
CA TYR A 297 10.98 12.47 -17.17
C TYR A 297 12.28 13.21 -17.51
N SER A 298 13.43 12.64 -17.16
CA SER A 298 14.73 13.33 -17.24
C SER A 298 15.79 12.61 -18.08
N ASP A 299 15.57 11.33 -18.40
CA ASP A 299 16.45 10.52 -19.26
C ASP A 299 16.38 11.02 -20.73
N PRO A 300 17.50 11.06 -21.51
CA PRO A 300 17.54 11.34 -22.96
C PRO A 300 16.71 10.42 -23.88
N SER A 301 15.67 9.75 -23.38
CA SER A 301 14.68 9.04 -24.19
C SER A 301 14.15 9.96 -25.30
N PRO A 302 14.09 9.49 -26.55
CA PRO A 302 13.58 10.28 -27.68
C PRO A 302 12.10 10.65 -27.53
N PHE A 303 11.38 10.04 -26.57
CA PHE A 303 9.96 10.22 -26.35
C PHE A 303 9.66 11.02 -25.07
N GLY A 304 10.39 10.77 -23.97
CA GLY A 304 10.11 11.35 -22.64
C GLY A 304 8.74 10.94 -22.08
N MET A 305 8.39 11.39 -20.86
CA MET A 305 7.04 11.25 -20.27
C MET A 305 6.49 12.61 -19.87
N GLN A 306 5.19 12.83 -20.12
CA GLN A 306 4.47 14.07 -19.78
C GLN A 306 3.21 13.79 -18.94
N SER A 307 3.18 12.63 -18.30
CA SER A 307 2.07 12.14 -17.49
C SER A 307 2.48 12.05 -16.03
N GLY A 308 1.54 12.19 -15.10
CA GLY A 308 1.73 11.73 -13.73
C GLY A 308 1.33 10.27 -13.57
N ILE A 309 1.63 9.68 -12.40
CA ILE A 309 1.26 8.30 -12.08
C ILE A 309 0.51 8.20 -10.75
N HIS A 310 -0.26 7.13 -10.63
CA HIS A 310 -0.84 6.64 -9.38
C HIS A 310 -0.58 5.15 -9.23
N VAL A 311 -0.46 4.70 -7.99
CA VAL A 311 -0.12 3.31 -7.63
C VAL A 311 -1.23 2.74 -6.75
N SER A 312 -1.67 1.52 -7.05
CA SER A 312 -2.62 0.76 -6.22
C SER A 312 -2.12 -0.65 -6.06
N CYS A 313 -1.98 -1.15 -4.83
CA CYS A 313 -1.33 -2.42 -4.52
C CYS A 313 -2.14 -3.34 -3.59
N ASN A 314 -3.45 -3.09 -3.51
CA ASN A 314 -4.42 -3.84 -2.69
C ASN A 314 -4.38 -5.37 -2.90
N THR A 315 -4.12 -5.85 -4.13
CA THR A 315 -4.02 -7.28 -4.41
C THR A 315 -2.63 -7.84 -4.06
N PRO A 316 -2.50 -8.81 -3.14
CA PRO A 316 -1.21 -9.42 -2.82
C PRO A 316 -0.48 -9.97 -4.05
N GLY A 317 0.78 -9.56 -4.23
CA GLY A 317 1.65 -9.92 -5.33
C GLY A 317 1.54 -9.04 -6.57
N PHE A 318 0.66 -8.03 -6.58
CA PHE A 318 0.40 -7.21 -7.77
C PHE A 318 0.13 -5.75 -7.41
N CYS A 319 0.50 -4.84 -8.32
CA CYS A 319 0.05 -3.46 -8.28
C CYS A 319 -0.53 -3.05 -9.64
N VAL A 320 -1.41 -2.06 -9.63
CA VAL A 320 -1.83 -1.32 -10.81
C VAL A 320 -1.13 0.04 -10.81
N ILE A 321 -0.45 0.34 -11.91
CA ILE A 321 0.11 1.65 -12.20
C ILE A 321 -0.78 2.31 -13.24
N SER A 322 -1.34 3.46 -12.90
CA SER A 322 -2.17 4.24 -13.82
C SER A 322 -1.55 5.59 -14.09
N THR A 323 -1.73 6.10 -15.31
CA THR A 323 -1.25 7.43 -15.70
C THR A 323 -2.38 8.38 -16.02
N TYR A 324 -2.09 9.67 -15.89
CA TYR A 324 -2.96 10.76 -16.32
C TYR A 324 -2.13 11.82 -17.05
N ILE A 325 -2.79 12.64 -17.87
CA ILE A 325 -2.13 13.65 -18.68
C ILE A 325 -2.98 14.93 -18.77
N GLU A 326 -2.32 16.07 -18.87
CA GLU A 326 -2.98 17.37 -19.07
C GLU A 326 -3.57 17.53 -20.49
N PRO A 327 -4.55 18.43 -20.69
CA PRO A 327 -5.14 18.70 -22.00
C PRO A 327 -4.13 19.14 -23.06
N GLY A 328 -4.25 18.56 -24.24
CA GLY A 328 -3.45 18.96 -25.42
C GLY A 328 -2.00 18.44 -25.44
N LEU A 329 -1.54 17.75 -24.39
CA LEU A 329 -0.26 17.06 -24.41
C LEU A 329 -0.36 15.74 -25.20
N PRO A 330 0.63 15.43 -26.06
CA PRO A 330 0.63 14.21 -26.85
C PRO A 330 1.08 12.99 -26.04
N GLU A 331 0.59 11.80 -26.41
CA GLU A 331 1.17 10.53 -25.97
C GLU A 331 2.55 10.33 -26.62
N ARG A 332 3.58 10.06 -25.82
CA ARG A 332 4.95 9.82 -26.27
C ARG A 332 5.52 8.53 -25.69
N ASN A 333 5.24 8.26 -24.42
CA ASN A 333 5.70 7.10 -23.67
C ASN A 333 4.70 5.94 -23.79
N TRP A 334 5.17 4.70 -23.63
CA TRP A 334 4.30 3.52 -23.57
C TRP A 334 3.37 3.52 -22.33
N LEU A 335 3.77 4.21 -21.27
CA LEU A 335 2.97 4.42 -20.06
C LEU A 335 1.90 5.49 -20.23
N ASP A 336 2.02 6.42 -21.18
CA ASP A 336 1.07 7.52 -21.29
C ASP A 336 -0.34 6.99 -21.51
N ARG A 337 -1.30 7.49 -20.73
CA ARG A 337 -2.71 7.09 -20.78
C ARG A 337 -2.93 5.58 -20.67
N SER A 338 -2.22 4.91 -19.78
CA SER A 338 -2.27 3.46 -19.64
C SER A 338 -2.55 3.07 -18.19
N ILE A 339 -3.28 1.96 -18.04
CA ILE A 339 -3.39 1.20 -16.79
C ILE A 339 -2.60 -0.08 -17.01
N VAL A 340 -1.59 -0.30 -16.16
CA VAL A 340 -0.64 -1.41 -16.26
C VAL A 340 -0.67 -2.20 -14.97
N LEU A 341 -0.93 -3.50 -15.07
CA LEU A 341 -0.77 -4.44 -13.97
C LEU A 341 0.70 -4.85 -13.86
N VAL A 342 1.27 -4.78 -12.67
CA VAL A 342 2.65 -5.16 -12.40
C VAL A 342 2.64 -6.29 -11.38
N LYS A 343 3.31 -7.40 -11.71
CA LYS A 343 3.54 -8.51 -10.80
C LYS A 343 4.81 -8.27 -9.99
N LEU A 344 4.68 -8.28 -8.67
CA LEU A 344 5.75 -8.02 -7.71
C LEU A 344 6.55 -9.29 -7.40
N ASN A 345 7.27 -9.79 -8.39
CA ASN A 345 8.35 -10.77 -8.19
C ASN A 345 9.68 -10.02 -8.24
N LEU A 346 10.33 -9.80 -7.09
CA LEU A 346 11.54 -8.95 -7.05
C LEU A 346 12.72 -9.49 -7.87
N ASN A 347 12.70 -10.77 -8.23
CA ASN A 347 13.72 -11.36 -9.10
C ASN A 347 13.43 -11.13 -10.60
N GLU A 348 12.15 -11.04 -10.97
CA GLU A 348 11.69 -10.93 -12.34
C GLU A 348 10.31 -10.24 -12.38
N PRO A 349 10.27 -8.91 -12.17
CA PRO A 349 9.01 -8.18 -12.22
C PRO A 349 8.49 -8.14 -13.66
N THR A 350 7.18 -8.31 -13.82
CA THR A 350 6.52 -8.34 -15.13
C THR A 350 5.35 -7.38 -15.16
N GLY A 351 5.17 -6.70 -16.30
CA GLY A 351 4.07 -5.77 -16.54
C GLY A 351 3.11 -6.28 -17.60
N TYR A 352 1.84 -5.92 -17.49
CA TYR A 352 0.80 -6.26 -18.45
C TYR A 352 -0.13 -5.07 -18.67
N TYR A 353 -0.42 -4.75 -19.92
CA TYR A 353 -1.37 -3.69 -20.23
C TYR A 353 -2.80 -4.15 -19.92
N LEU A 354 -3.57 -3.28 -19.22
CA LEU A 354 -4.98 -3.51 -18.93
C LEU A 354 -5.89 -2.64 -19.79
N ALA A 355 -5.70 -1.32 -19.79
CA ALA A 355 -6.61 -0.41 -20.49
C ALA A 355 -5.94 0.90 -20.89
N LYS A 356 -6.48 1.57 -21.91
CA LYS A 356 -6.15 2.97 -22.19
C LYS A 356 -7.09 3.93 -21.46
N VAL A 357 -6.52 5.01 -20.95
CA VAL A 357 -7.22 6.10 -20.25
C VAL A 357 -7.57 7.20 -21.24
N ARG A 358 -8.84 7.63 -21.21
CA ARG A 358 -9.38 8.62 -22.15
C ARG A 358 -9.68 9.99 -21.52
N GLY A 359 -9.53 10.11 -20.19
CA GLY A 359 -9.65 11.40 -19.49
C GLY A 359 -8.43 12.30 -19.66
N THR A 360 -8.56 13.54 -19.20
CA THR A 360 -7.45 14.49 -19.00
C THR A 360 -7.62 15.14 -17.65
N THR A 361 -6.55 15.63 -17.03
CA THR A 361 -6.64 16.32 -15.74
C THR A 361 -6.45 17.84 -15.87
N GLY A 362 -7.30 18.62 -15.22
CA GLY A 362 -7.06 20.02 -14.87
C GLY A 362 -7.24 20.31 -13.37
N ALA A 363 -7.57 19.28 -12.59
CA ALA A 363 -7.75 19.31 -11.14
C ALA A 363 -7.44 17.93 -10.57
N TYR A 364 -6.97 17.86 -9.33
CA TYR A 364 -6.44 16.63 -8.73
C TYR A 364 -7.44 15.47 -8.78
N TYR A 365 -8.71 15.70 -8.45
CA TYR A 365 -9.74 14.66 -8.47
C TYR A 365 -10.23 14.26 -9.88
N GLU A 366 -9.66 14.83 -10.95
CA GLU A 366 -9.83 14.36 -12.33
C GLU A 366 -8.79 13.32 -12.75
N GLU A 367 -7.73 13.18 -11.97
CA GLU A 367 -6.68 12.20 -12.22
C GLU A 367 -7.22 10.77 -12.10
N THR A 368 -6.65 9.88 -12.91
CA THR A 368 -7.14 8.52 -13.15
C THR A 368 -7.36 7.72 -11.87
N HIS A 369 -6.39 7.76 -10.95
CA HIS A 369 -6.45 7.07 -9.65
C HIS A 369 -7.01 5.64 -9.76
N ALA A 370 -6.40 4.78 -10.60
CA ALA A 370 -6.93 3.42 -10.74
C ALA A 370 -6.68 2.59 -9.48
N SER A 371 -7.74 1.99 -8.92
CA SER A 371 -7.69 1.11 -7.75
C SER A 371 -8.01 -0.33 -8.13
N ILE A 372 -7.20 -1.28 -7.69
CA ILE A 372 -7.50 -2.71 -7.80
C ILE A 372 -8.18 -3.19 -6.51
N SER A 373 -9.15 -4.11 -6.59
CA SER A 373 -9.74 -4.70 -5.38
C SER A 373 -8.77 -5.67 -4.68
N ASP A 374 -8.93 -5.94 -3.39
CA ASP A 374 -8.07 -6.83 -2.59
C ASP A 374 -7.98 -8.24 -3.19
N ASP A 375 -9.12 -8.74 -3.67
CA ASP A 375 -9.18 -10.05 -4.32
C ASP A 375 -8.74 -10.01 -5.81
N GLY A 376 -8.50 -8.82 -6.34
CA GLY A 376 -8.04 -8.53 -7.69
C GLY A 376 -9.03 -8.80 -8.80
N LYS A 377 -10.34 -8.99 -8.52
CA LYS A 377 -11.31 -9.22 -9.61
C LYS A 377 -11.74 -7.94 -10.33
N LYS A 378 -11.56 -6.76 -9.72
CA LYS A 378 -11.96 -5.49 -10.32
C LYS A 378 -10.83 -4.48 -10.30
N VAL A 379 -10.77 -3.66 -11.35
CA VAL A 379 -9.99 -2.42 -11.38
C VAL A 379 -10.94 -1.29 -11.74
N VAL A 380 -10.99 -0.23 -10.94
CA VAL A 380 -11.82 0.95 -11.19
C VAL A 380 -10.99 2.21 -11.28
N TRP A 381 -11.43 3.20 -12.07
CA TRP A 381 -10.72 4.48 -12.18
C TRP A 381 -11.66 5.62 -12.55
N ALA A 382 -11.29 6.83 -12.15
CA ALA A 382 -12.02 8.05 -12.48
C ALA A 382 -11.66 8.52 -13.90
N THR A 383 -12.62 9.14 -14.58
CA THR A 383 -12.41 9.78 -15.87
C THR A 383 -13.44 10.87 -16.14
N ASN A 384 -13.03 11.91 -16.87
CA ASN A 384 -13.94 12.92 -17.41
C ASN A 384 -14.12 12.80 -18.93
N TRP A 385 -13.43 11.85 -19.57
CA TRP A 385 -13.41 11.69 -21.03
C TRP A 385 -13.05 12.97 -21.81
N GLY A 386 -12.28 13.88 -21.20
CA GLY A 386 -11.94 15.18 -21.77
C GLY A 386 -13.06 16.24 -21.70
N ALA A 387 -14.18 15.93 -21.05
CA ALA A 387 -15.24 16.90 -20.75
C ALA A 387 -14.97 17.61 -19.42
N ASN A 388 -15.47 18.84 -19.26
CA ASN A 388 -15.48 19.58 -18.00
C ASN A 388 -14.13 19.64 -17.26
N VAL A 389 -13.02 19.71 -18.00
CA VAL A 389 -11.68 19.68 -17.40
C VAL A 389 -11.47 20.86 -16.45
N GLY A 390 -10.90 20.57 -15.28
CA GLY A 390 -10.72 21.49 -14.15
C GLY A 390 -11.99 21.73 -13.32
N GLN A 391 -13.05 20.94 -13.50
CA GLN A 391 -14.33 21.08 -12.76
C GLN A 391 -14.64 19.87 -11.86
N GLU A 392 -13.78 18.84 -11.87
CA GLU A 392 -13.89 17.65 -11.01
C GLU A 392 -15.20 16.86 -11.21
N GLN A 393 -15.84 17.07 -12.36
CA GLN A 393 -17.02 16.35 -12.80
C GLN A 393 -16.58 15.11 -13.58
N VAL A 394 -16.34 14.03 -12.83
CA VAL A 394 -15.89 12.73 -13.32
C VAL A 394 -16.97 11.66 -13.20
N PHE A 395 -16.76 10.55 -13.90
CA PHE A 395 -17.44 9.28 -13.71
C PHE A 395 -16.43 8.14 -13.68
N MET A 396 -16.87 6.94 -13.34
CA MET A 396 -16.01 5.78 -13.14
C MET A 396 -16.12 4.79 -14.28
N MET A 397 -14.97 4.24 -14.65
CA MET A 397 -14.86 3.03 -15.45
C MET A 397 -14.48 1.87 -14.55
N GLN A 398 -14.94 0.67 -14.91
CA GLN A 398 -14.59 -0.59 -14.27
C GLN A 398 -14.10 -1.58 -15.32
N LEU A 399 -13.04 -2.30 -15.00
CA LEU A 399 -12.57 -3.48 -15.71
C LEU A 399 -12.77 -4.70 -14.80
N ASP A 400 -13.50 -5.69 -15.31
CA ASP A 400 -13.64 -6.99 -14.67
C ASP A 400 -12.51 -7.90 -15.13
N MET A 401 -11.63 -8.29 -14.21
CA MET A 401 -10.50 -9.17 -14.49
C MET A 401 -11.01 -10.59 -14.78
N PRO A 402 -10.40 -11.34 -15.71
CA PRO A 402 -10.87 -12.69 -16.01
C PRO A 402 -10.80 -13.60 -14.81
N GLU A 403 -11.71 -14.56 -14.76
CA GLU A 403 -11.61 -15.64 -13.78
C GLU A 403 -10.24 -16.33 -13.85
N ASN A 404 -9.65 -16.58 -12.68
CA ASN A 404 -8.36 -17.26 -12.53
C ASN A 404 -7.16 -16.56 -13.20
N TRP A 405 -7.22 -15.24 -13.41
CA TRP A 405 -6.11 -14.49 -14.00
C TRP A 405 -4.81 -14.62 -13.17
N LYS A 406 -4.91 -14.59 -11.84
CA LYS A 406 -3.76 -14.75 -10.94
C LYS A 406 -3.04 -16.07 -11.19
N GLN A 407 -3.77 -17.18 -11.27
CA GLN A 407 -3.21 -18.49 -11.55
C GLN A 407 -2.58 -18.53 -12.95
N THR A 408 -3.20 -17.87 -13.93
CA THR A 408 -2.66 -17.78 -15.30
C THR A 408 -1.29 -17.08 -15.31
N LEU A 409 -1.16 -15.95 -14.60
CA LEU A 409 0.09 -15.19 -14.51
C LEU A 409 1.10 -15.78 -13.53
N VAL A 410 0.70 -16.61 -12.58
CA VAL A 410 1.63 -17.33 -11.68
C VAL A 410 2.19 -18.58 -12.36
N ASN A 411 1.39 -19.30 -13.14
CA ASN A 411 1.81 -20.54 -13.81
C ASN A 411 2.77 -20.32 -14.98
N THR A 412 2.88 -19.10 -15.52
CA THR A 412 3.92 -18.76 -16.51
C THR A 412 5.33 -18.80 -15.91
N ASP A 413 5.47 -18.70 -14.59
CA ASP A 413 6.77 -18.49 -13.93
C ASP A 413 7.28 -19.71 -13.16
N ARG A 414 6.49 -20.78 -13.01
CA ARG A 414 6.86 -21.92 -12.16
C ARG A 414 7.13 -23.21 -12.94
N SER A 415 8.40 -23.64 -12.87
CA SER A 415 8.66 -25.01 -12.37
C SER A 415 8.21 -25.05 -10.90
N PRO A 416 7.48 -26.08 -10.45
CA PRO A 416 6.80 -26.04 -9.16
C PRO A 416 7.80 -26.10 -8.01
N THR A 417 8.10 -24.96 -7.38
CA THR A 417 8.57 -24.96 -6.00
C THR A 417 7.35 -25.14 -5.10
N GLU A 418 7.28 -26.32 -4.48
CA GLU A 418 6.30 -26.65 -3.44
C GLU A 418 6.33 -25.57 -2.36
N ALA A 419 5.16 -25.19 -1.84
CA ALA A 419 5.09 -24.43 -0.60
C ALA A 419 5.95 -25.16 0.47
N PRO A 420 6.77 -24.44 1.25
CA PRO A 420 7.69 -25.07 2.18
C PRO A 420 6.92 -25.99 3.14
N GLN A 421 7.31 -27.27 3.18
CA GLN A 421 6.61 -28.28 3.99
C GLN A 421 6.82 -28.07 5.51
N GLY A 422 7.64 -27.10 5.92
CA GLY A 422 7.93 -26.78 7.32
C GLY A 422 8.68 -25.47 7.51
N TYR A 423 8.81 -25.07 8.77
CA TYR A 423 9.75 -24.02 9.18
C TYR A 423 11.18 -24.54 9.03
N ARG A 424 12.09 -23.72 8.47
CA ARG A 424 13.50 -24.08 8.30
C ARG A 424 14.37 -22.84 8.44
N LEU A 425 15.47 -22.95 9.19
CA LEU A 425 16.51 -21.93 9.29
C LEU A 425 17.80 -22.44 8.64
N GLU A 426 18.20 -21.84 7.52
CA GLU A 426 19.40 -22.24 6.80
C GLU A 426 20.67 -21.70 7.47
N GLN A 427 21.80 -22.31 7.10
CA GLN A 427 23.11 -21.80 7.51
C GLN A 427 23.42 -20.52 6.73
N ASN A 428 23.75 -19.44 7.44
CA ASN A 428 24.19 -18.18 6.85
C ASN A 428 25.33 -18.37 5.85
N ALA A 429 25.31 -17.61 4.75
CA ALA A 429 26.29 -17.68 3.68
C ALA A 429 26.77 -16.28 3.27
N PRO A 430 28.08 -16.00 3.27
CA PRO A 430 29.18 -16.88 3.69
C PRO A 430 29.22 -17.13 5.21
N ASN A 431 29.89 -18.20 5.65
CA ASN A 431 30.22 -18.43 7.06
C ASN A 431 31.54 -19.22 7.18
N PRO A 432 32.63 -18.63 7.73
CA PRO A 432 32.69 -17.32 8.37
C PRO A 432 32.47 -16.14 7.41
N PHE A 433 32.10 -14.97 7.94
CA PHE A 433 31.83 -13.77 7.14
C PHE A 433 32.54 -12.52 7.65
N ASN A 434 32.74 -11.54 6.74
CA ASN A 434 33.29 -10.21 6.98
C ASN A 434 32.96 -9.26 5.79
N PRO A 435 32.24 -8.13 5.98
CA PRO A 435 31.39 -7.79 7.11
C PRO A 435 29.97 -8.36 6.97
N ASN A 436 29.60 -8.92 5.81
CA ASN A 436 28.21 -9.24 5.48
C ASN A 436 27.95 -10.74 5.25
N THR A 437 26.76 -11.19 5.63
CA THR A 437 26.24 -12.54 5.34
C THR A 437 24.74 -12.50 5.19
N THR A 438 24.17 -13.49 4.51
CA THR A 438 22.72 -13.62 4.33
C THR A 438 22.24 -14.90 5.01
N ILE A 439 21.14 -14.83 5.75
CA ILE A 439 20.44 -15.97 6.37
C ILE A 439 19.16 -16.22 5.58
N ARG A 440 18.97 -17.44 5.08
CA ARG A 440 17.74 -17.89 4.42
C ARG A 440 16.88 -18.70 5.38
N TYR A 441 15.56 -18.57 5.28
CA TYR A 441 14.63 -19.30 6.12
C TYR A 441 13.27 -19.49 5.46
N SER A 442 12.57 -20.55 5.83
CA SER A 442 11.23 -20.87 5.34
C SER A 442 10.19 -20.76 6.45
N VAL A 443 9.02 -20.27 6.10
CA VAL A 443 7.86 -20.06 6.97
C VAL A 443 6.73 -20.95 6.47
N ARG A 444 6.22 -21.81 7.36
CA ARG A 444 5.19 -22.79 7.00
C ARG A 444 3.78 -22.20 7.04
N ASP A 445 3.46 -21.51 8.13
CA ASP A 445 2.12 -21.01 8.42
C ASP A 445 2.20 -19.51 8.68
N ASN A 446 1.21 -18.76 8.20
CA ASN A 446 1.10 -17.32 8.41
C ASN A 446 1.10 -16.99 9.92
N GLY A 447 1.71 -15.87 10.28
CA GLY A 447 1.68 -15.29 11.63
C GLY A 447 3.06 -14.95 12.18
N PRO A 448 3.17 -14.76 13.51
CA PRO A 448 4.35 -14.15 14.11
C PRO A 448 5.58 -15.05 14.08
N LEU A 449 6.71 -14.44 13.72
CA LEU A 449 8.04 -15.03 13.63
C LEU A 449 9.10 -14.03 14.11
N SER A 450 10.18 -14.51 14.70
CA SER A 450 11.38 -13.71 14.94
C SER A 450 12.67 -14.49 14.68
N ILE A 451 13.71 -13.79 14.25
CA ILE A 451 15.09 -14.26 14.13
C ILE A 451 15.98 -13.36 15.00
N SER A 452 16.39 -13.88 16.16
CA SER A 452 17.23 -13.14 17.11
C SER A 452 18.67 -13.67 17.13
N VAL A 453 19.64 -12.78 17.34
CA VAL A 453 21.07 -13.09 17.51
C VAL A 453 21.43 -13.11 18.98
N TYR A 454 22.23 -14.08 19.39
CA TYR A 454 22.73 -14.28 20.75
C TYR A 454 24.25 -14.43 20.77
N ASP A 455 24.89 -13.97 21.84
CA ASP A 455 26.26 -14.37 22.15
C ASP A 455 26.33 -15.79 22.72
N MET A 456 27.56 -16.31 22.92
CA MET A 456 27.78 -17.65 23.47
C MET A 456 27.34 -17.82 24.92
N LEU A 457 27.02 -16.72 25.63
CA LEU A 457 26.46 -16.76 26.98
C LEU A 457 24.92 -16.76 26.96
N GLY A 458 24.31 -16.72 25.77
CA GLY A 458 22.86 -16.71 25.58
C GLY A 458 22.22 -15.33 25.77
N ARG A 459 23.01 -14.26 25.81
CA ARG A 459 22.47 -12.90 25.85
C ARG A 459 22.08 -12.49 24.43
N GLU A 460 20.85 -12.01 24.28
CA GLU A 460 20.35 -11.45 23.02
C GLU A 460 21.11 -10.18 22.68
N LEU A 461 21.67 -10.13 21.47
CA LEU A 461 22.41 -8.99 20.93
C LEU A 461 21.56 -8.13 20.00
N GLY A 462 20.49 -8.71 19.44
CA GLY A 462 19.56 -7.99 18.57
C GLY A 462 18.64 -8.95 17.82
N ILE A 463 17.61 -8.37 17.19
CA ILE A 463 16.64 -9.06 16.36
C ILE A 463 16.91 -8.68 14.91
N LEU A 464 17.12 -9.68 14.04
CA LEU A 464 17.40 -9.49 12.61
C LEU A 464 16.11 -9.38 11.80
N ALA A 465 15.10 -10.16 12.17
CA ALA A 465 13.78 -10.13 11.56
C ALA A 465 12.74 -10.41 12.66
N SER A 466 11.63 -9.67 12.65
CA SER A 466 10.51 -9.91 13.56
C SER A 466 9.22 -9.41 12.94
N GLY A 467 8.11 -10.02 13.34
CA GLY A 467 6.78 -9.60 12.94
C GLY A 467 5.96 -10.76 12.39
N ASN A 468 4.84 -10.45 11.75
CA ASN A 468 4.02 -11.39 11.02
C ASN A 468 4.64 -11.71 9.65
N HIS A 469 4.73 -12.99 9.31
CA HIS A 469 5.17 -13.48 8.01
C HIS A 469 4.06 -14.30 7.36
N LEU A 470 4.00 -14.29 6.03
CA LEU A 470 3.20 -15.26 5.27
C LEU A 470 3.98 -16.57 5.10
N ALA A 471 3.28 -17.63 4.69
CA ALA A 471 3.94 -18.88 4.30
C ALA A 471 4.80 -18.65 3.04
N GLY A 472 6.10 -18.94 3.12
CA GLY A 472 7.04 -18.58 2.06
C GLY A 472 8.50 -18.82 2.41
N GLU A 473 9.39 -18.45 1.50
CA GLU A 473 10.84 -18.45 1.67
C GLU A 473 11.31 -16.99 1.80
N TYR A 474 12.20 -16.74 2.74
CA TYR A 474 12.66 -15.41 3.11
C TYR A 474 14.18 -15.40 3.27
N GLU A 475 14.76 -14.20 3.18
CA GLU A 475 16.16 -13.97 3.52
C GLU A 475 16.32 -12.69 4.35
N VAL A 476 17.35 -12.65 5.19
CA VAL A 476 17.71 -11.48 6.00
C VAL A 476 19.23 -11.29 5.95
N ASP A 477 19.66 -10.07 5.66
CA ASP A 477 21.07 -9.69 5.64
C ASP A 477 21.56 -9.32 7.04
N VAL A 478 22.83 -9.63 7.31
CA VAL A 478 23.49 -9.35 8.58
C VAL A 478 24.80 -8.63 8.30
N ASP A 479 24.95 -7.42 8.87
CA ASP A 479 26.19 -6.65 8.88
C ASP A 479 26.77 -6.60 10.30
N THR A 480 28.08 -6.83 10.42
CA THR A 480 28.83 -6.67 11.67
C THR A 480 28.75 -5.27 12.31
N GLY A 481 28.32 -4.22 11.62
CA GLY A 481 28.26 -2.84 12.11
C GLY A 481 26.93 -2.41 12.72
N VAL A 482 25.84 -3.15 12.46
CA VAL A 482 24.47 -2.69 12.74
C VAL A 482 23.73 -3.75 13.55
N LEU A 483 23.90 -3.72 14.87
CA LEU A 483 22.98 -4.39 15.79
C LEU A 483 22.33 -3.37 16.71
N ALA A 484 21.12 -3.69 17.16
CA ALA A 484 20.22 -2.81 17.90
C ALA A 484 20.81 -2.17 19.17
N ASP A 485 21.89 -2.71 19.75
CA ASP A 485 22.54 -2.17 20.94
C ASP A 485 23.69 -1.18 20.66
N GLY A 486 23.90 -0.80 19.40
CA GLY A 486 24.97 0.11 18.97
C GLY A 486 26.37 -0.49 19.04
N ARG A 487 26.49 -1.80 19.35
CA ARG A 487 27.76 -2.53 19.33
C ARG A 487 27.79 -3.48 18.16
N GLY A 488 28.68 -3.20 17.21
CA GLY A 488 28.96 -4.11 16.12
C GLY A 488 29.47 -5.47 16.61
N LEU A 489 29.19 -6.53 15.85
CA LEU A 489 29.71 -7.87 16.08
C LEU A 489 31.25 -7.86 15.98
N SER A 490 31.94 -8.24 17.06
CA SER A 490 33.38 -8.53 17.03
C SER A 490 33.67 -9.90 16.44
N SER A 491 34.92 -10.18 16.02
CA SER A 491 35.34 -11.52 15.62
C SER A 491 34.97 -12.55 16.71
N GLY A 492 34.25 -13.60 16.35
CA GLY A 492 33.70 -14.52 17.33
C GLY A 492 32.62 -15.45 16.77
N ILE A 493 32.10 -16.29 17.65
CA ILE A 493 30.98 -17.19 17.35
C ILE A 493 29.72 -16.60 17.97
N TYR A 494 28.65 -16.58 17.20
CA TYR A 494 27.32 -16.15 17.63
C TYR A 494 26.29 -17.20 17.25
N LEU A 495 25.14 -17.17 17.92
CA LEU A 495 23.99 -18.00 17.59
C LEU A 495 22.89 -17.12 17.02
N TYR A 496 22.12 -17.64 16.07
CA TYR A 496 20.87 -17.03 15.63
C TYR A 496 19.75 -18.05 15.70
N GLN A 497 18.57 -17.62 16.13
CA GLN A 497 17.43 -18.48 16.41
C GLN A 497 16.18 -17.95 15.75
N LEU A 498 15.55 -18.81 14.93
CA LEU A 498 14.20 -18.61 14.42
C LEU A 498 13.21 -19.12 15.48
N THR A 499 12.25 -18.29 15.85
CA THR A 499 11.11 -18.64 16.71
C THR A 499 9.81 -18.36 15.96
N ALA A 500 8.96 -19.36 15.78
CA ALA A 500 7.65 -19.20 15.16
C ALA A 500 6.62 -20.10 15.86
N ARG A 501 5.63 -19.52 16.53
CA ARG A 501 4.65 -20.24 17.37
C ARG A 501 5.32 -21.21 18.37
N LYS A 502 5.27 -22.52 18.12
CA LYS A 502 5.89 -23.58 18.94
C LYS A 502 7.20 -24.12 18.35
N HIS A 503 7.62 -23.62 17.21
CA HIS A 503 8.84 -24.02 16.52
C HIS A 503 10.01 -23.11 16.93
N ARG A 504 11.16 -23.73 17.20
CA ARG A 504 12.43 -23.05 17.39
C ARG A 504 13.53 -23.79 16.66
N GLU A 505 14.30 -23.08 15.86
CA GLU A 505 15.50 -23.61 15.22
C GLU A 505 16.67 -22.66 15.48
N THR A 506 17.86 -23.20 15.78
CA THR A 506 19.04 -22.41 16.12
C THR A 506 20.24 -22.84 15.30
N ARG A 507 20.98 -21.87 14.79
CA ARG A 507 22.18 -22.05 13.99
C ARG A 507 23.30 -21.17 14.54
N LYS A 508 24.53 -21.45 14.11
CA LYS A 508 25.74 -20.71 14.52
C LYS A 508 26.30 -19.92 13.35
N MET A 509 26.76 -18.71 13.60
CA MET A 509 27.52 -17.89 12.65
C MET A 509 28.90 -17.54 13.22
N VAL A 510 29.90 -17.38 12.35
CA VAL A 510 31.27 -17.01 12.71
C VAL A 510 31.61 -15.69 12.02
N VAL A 511 31.93 -14.68 12.83
CA VAL A 511 32.36 -13.36 12.35
C VAL A 511 33.88 -13.32 12.33
N LEU A 512 34.45 -12.83 11.23
CA LEU A 512 35.85 -12.44 11.13
C LEU A 512 35.89 -10.92 10.89
N LYS A 513 36.76 -10.20 11.58
CA LYS A 513 37.14 -8.82 11.23
C LYS A 513 38.50 -8.81 10.56
#